data_AF-A0A9R0A6D9-F1
#
_entry.id   AF-A0A9R0A6D9-F1
#
_cell.length_a   1.000
_cell.length_b   1.000
_cell.length_c   1.000
_cell.angle_alpha   90.00
_cell.angle_beta   90.00
_cell.angle_gamma   90.00
#
_symmetry.space_group_name_H-M   'P 1'
#
loop_
_entity.id
_entity.type
_entity.pdbx_description
1 polymer ?
#
loop_
_entity_poly.entity_id
_entity_poly.type
_entity_poly.pdbx_seq_one_letter_code
_entity_poly.pdbx_strand_id
1 'polypeptide(L)'
;MVSCIEHPAGGYKKIFESCEELAEPIPAHVSGKIPAWLTGSLLRVGPGLFEIGDEPFYHLFDGQALMHKFDLKDGHVTYYRRFIRTDAYVRAMAEKRIVITEFGTTAYPDPCKNIFSRFFTYFQGIEVTDNCLVNIYPIGEDFYACTETNYITKVDPDTLETIKKVDLCNYLSVNGVTAHPHTEPDGTVYNIGNCFGKNMSLAYNIVKIPPPQDDKSDPIEKSKVLVQFPSSERFKPSYVHSFGMTENYFVFVETPVKINLLKFLTSWSIRGTNYMDCFESNDKMGTWFHLATKNPAEYIDHKFRTSAFNLFHHINCYEDQGFIVVDLCTWKGHDFVYNYLYLANMRQNWEEVKKAAMRAPQPEVRRYVLPLDIHREEQGKNLVSLPYTTATAVMCSDGTVWLEPEVLFSGPRQAFEFPQINYKKYCGKNYTFAYGLGLNHFVPDRICKLNVKSKETWIWQEPDAYPSEPLFVQSPDAKDEDEGVLMSIVVKPGVTQRPAFLLILSATDLTEIARAEVDVMIPVTLHGMYKP
;
A
#
# COMPACT_ATOMS: atom_id res chain seq x y z
N MET A 1 13.16 -0.82 -25.12
CA MET A 1 12.37 0.43 -24.93
C MET A 1 10.91 0.02 -24.97
N VAL A 2 10.20 0.14 -23.85
CA VAL A 2 8.75 -0.08 -23.81
C VAL A 2 8.11 1.08 -24.58
N SER A 3 7.39 0.81 -25.67
CA SER A 3 6.64 1.85 -26.38
C SER A 3 5.57 2.42 -25.45
N CYS A 4 5.57 3.73 -25.25
CA CYS A 4 4.55 4.39 -24.42
C CYS A 4 3.19 4.24 -25.12
N ILE A 5 2.24 3.57 -24.45
CA ILE A 5 0.86 3.53 -24.91
C ILE A 5 0.22 4.87 -24.56
N GLU A 6 -0.57 5.40 -25.48
CA GLU A 6 -1.33 6.63 -25.31
C GLU A 6 -2.77 6.27 -24.94
N HIS A 7 -3.42 7.09 -24.11
CA HIS A 7 -4.82 6.88 -23.69
C HIS A 7 -5.73 8.06 -24.08
N PRO A 8 -5.77 8.48 -25.36
CA PRO A 8 -6.49 9.69 -25.78
C PRO A 8 -8.00 9.61 -25.52
N ALA A 9 -8.57 8.40 -25.46
CA ALA A 9 -9.98 8.17 -25.13
C ALA A 9 -10.33 8.53 -23.67
N GLY A 10 -9.33 8.60 -22.77
CA GLY A 10 -9.55 9.00 -21.38
C GLY A 10 -10.39 8.01 -20.56
N GLY A 11 -10.39 6.72 -20.93
CA GLY A 11 -11.18 5.69 -20.26
C GLY A 11 -10.86 5.54 -18.76
N TYR A 12 -9.62 5.83 -18.35
CA TYR A 12 -9.17 5.78 -16.96
C TYR A 12 -9.97 6.69 -16.02
N LYS A 13 -10.71 7.69 -16.54
CA LYS A 13 -11.59 8.50 -15.68
C LYS A 13 -12.63 7.66 -14.95
N LYS A 14 -13.05 6.55 -15.56
CA LYS A 14 -14.08 5.64 -15.06
C LYS A 14 -13.69 4.89 -13.80
N ILE A 15 -12.39 4.67 -13.54
CA ILE A 15 -11.94 4.08 -12.27
C ILE A 15 -12.02 5.08 -11.11
N PHE A 16 -12.32 6.36 -11.38
CA PHE A 16 -12.51 7.39 -10.38
C PHE A 16 -13.96 7.89 -10.35
N GLU A 17 -14.95 7.08 -10.75
CA GLU A 17 -16.37 7.44 -10.69
C GLU A 17 -17.08 6.68 -9.57
N SER A 18 -18.01 7.36 -8.89
CA SER A 18 -18.81 6.76 -7.82
C SER A 18 -19.67 5.61 -8.35
N CYS A 19 -19.88 4.61 -7.50
CA CYS A 19 -20.72 3.48 -7.83
C CYS A 19 -21.60 3.06 -6.65
N GLU A 20 -22.69 2.38 -6.94
CA GLU A 20 -23.61 1.85 -5.93
C GLU A 20 -23.18 0.47 -5.46
N GLU A 21 -23.48 0.13 -4.20
CA GLU A 21 -23.33 -1.24 -3.71
C GLU A 21 -24.28 -2.22 -4.42
N LEU A 22 -23.97 -3.51 -4.35
CA LEU A 22 -24.84 -4.55 -4.89
C LEU A 22 -25.74 -5.11 -3.78
N ALA A 23 -27.00 -5.38 -4.10
CA ALA A 23 -27.92 -6.02 -3.16
C ALA A 23 -27.57 -7.51 -2.95
N GLU A 24 -27.16 -8.19 -4.03
CA GLU A 24 -26.75 -9.60 -4.03
C GLU A 24 -25.56 -9.81 -4.98
N PRO A 25 -24.79 -10.91 -4.82
CA PRO A 25 -23.73 -11.28 -5.76
C PRO A 25 -24.28 -11.48 -7.17
N ILE A 26 -23.64 -10.87 -8.16
CA ILE A 26 -24.00 -11.04 -9.58
C ILE A 26 -23.12 -12.11 -10.24
N PRO A 27 -23.65 -12.89 -11.19
CA PRO A 27 -22.84 -13.84 -11.95
C PRO A 27 -21.91 -13.10 -12.93
N ALA A 28 -20.66 -13.53 -13.01
CA ALA A 28 -19.74 -13.08 -14.04
C ALA A 28 -19.73 -14.05 -15.23
N HIS A 29 -19.60 -13.51 -16.44
CA HIS A 29 -19.45 -14.33 -17.64
C HIS A 29 -18.01 -14.75 -17.84
N VAL A 30 -17.75 -16.04 -17.75
CA VAL A 30 -16.42 -16.60 -17.88
C VAL A 30 -16.09 -16.90 -19.34
N SER A 31 -14.95 -16.41 -19.81
CA SER A 31 -14.29 -16.87 -21.04
C SER A 31 -12.88 -17.39 -20.73
N GLY A 32 -12.39 -18.32 -21.55
CA GLY A 32 -11.21 -19.14 -21.20
C GLY A 32 -11.56 -20.28 -20.25
N LYS A 33 -10.56 -20.81 -19.53
CA LYS A 33 -10.76 -21.94 -18.59
C LYS A 33 -10.06 -21.67 -17.26
N ILE A 34 -10.85 -21.33 -16.24
CA ILE A 34 -10.35 -21.15 -14.87
C ILE A 34 -9.75 -22.48 -14.38
N PRO A 35 -8.53 -22.47 -13.81
CA PRO A 35 -7.93 -23.68 -13.26
C PRO A 35 -8.81 -24.30 -12.18
N ALA A 36 -9.03 -25.63 -12.22
CA ALA A 36 -9.95 -26.30 -11.31
C ALA A 36 -9.51 -26.23 -9.82
N TRP A 37 -8.20 -26.05 -9.58
CA TRP A 37 -7.66 -25.88 -8.24
C TRP A 37 -7.89 -24.47 -7.66
N LEU A 38 -8.23 -23.49 -8.50
CA LEU A 38 -8.44 -22.10 -8.09
C LEU A 38 -9.88 -21.93 -7.59
N THR A 39 -10.10 -22.32 -6.33
CA THR A 39 -11.38 -22.16 -5.61
C THR A 39 -11.13 -21.29 -4.39
N GLY A 40 -11.87 -20.20 -4.23
CA GLY A 40 -11.68 -19.22 -3.17
C GLY A 40 -12.19 -17.84 -3.55
N SER A 41 -11.94 -16.85 -2.70
CA SER A 41 -12.39 -15.46 -2.88
C SER A 41 -11.22 -14.50 -3.05
N LEU A 42 -11.26 -13.68 -4.11
CA LEU A 42 -10.44 -12.48 -4.23
C LEU A 42 -11.15 -11.33 -3.52
N LEU A 43 -10.54 -10.80 -2.46
CA LEU A 43 -11.02 -9.64 -1.71
C LEU A 43 -10.15 -8.43 -2.02
N ARG A 44 -10.74 -7.29 -2.39
CA ARG A 44 -10.01 -6.04 -2.66
C ARG A 44 -10.74 -4.85 -2.06
N VAL A 45 -10.00 -3.79 -1.74
CA VAL A 45 -10.54 -2.56 -1.17
C VAL A 45 -10.10 -1.35 -1.99
N GLY A 46 -10.97 -0.35 -2.11
CA GLY A 46 -10.66 0.93 -2.74
C GLY A 46 -11.75 1.97 -2.48
N PRO A 47 -11.57 3.22 -2.96
CA PRO A 47 -12.61 4.23 -2.91
C PRO A 47 -13.77 3.91 -3.88
N GLY A 48 -15.01 3.97 -3.40
CA GLY A 48 -16.21 3.69 -4.20
C GLY A 48 -17.21 4.84 -4.32
N LEU A 49 -17.08 5.87 -3.49
CA LEU A 49 -17.94 7.06 -3.46
C LEU A 49 -17.04 8.29 -3.34
N PHE A 50 -17.04 9.13 -4.37
CA PHE A 50 -16.11 10.26 -4.53
C PHE A 50 -16.77 11.62 -4.25
N GLU A 51 -18.04 11.64 -3.85
CA GLU A 51 -18.77 12.83 -3.45
C GLU A 51 -19.92 12.47 -2.50
N ILE A 52 -20.31 13.40 -1.62
CA ILE A 52 -21.50 13.31 -0.77
C ILE A 52 -22.44 14.45 -1.13
N GLY A 53 -23.47 14.15 -1.94
CA GLY A 53 -24.31 15.19 -2.53
C GLY A 53 -23.49 16.11 -3.43
N ASP A 54 -23.45 17.40 -3.12
CA ASP A 54 -22.67 18.40 -3.87
C ASP A 54 -21.23 18.60 -3.33
N GLU A 55 -20.84 17.89 -2.25
CA GLU A 55 -19.52 18.00 -1.64
C GLU A 55 -18.55 16.95 -2.23
N PRO A 56 -17.55 17.35 -3.03
CA PRO A 56 -16.60 16.42 -3.62
C PRO A 56 -15.49 16.02 -2.63
N PHE A 57 -15.02 14.79 -2.75
CA PHE A 57 -13.70 14.41 -2.27
C PHE A 57 -12.63 14.84 -3.28
N TYR A 58 -11.47 15.31 -2.80
CA TYR A 58 -10.44 15.91 -3.63
C TYR A 58 -9.28 14.95 -3.98
N HIS A 59 -8.90 14.06 -3.07
CA HIS A 59 -7.75 13.17 -3.24
C HIS A 59 -8.14 11.73 -3.53
N LEU A 60 -7.27 10.96 -4.20
CA LEU A 60 -7.47 9.53 -4.48
C LEU A 60 -7.80 8.72 -3.21
N PHE A 61 -7.27 9.15 -2.07
CA PHE A 61 -7.39 8.44 -0.78
C PHE A 61 -8.53 8.95 0.10
N ASP A 62 -9.49 9.69 -0.46
CA ASP A 62 -10.59 10.30 0.30
C ASP A 62 -11.94 9.60 0.07
N GLY A 63 -12.12 8.95 -1.08
CA GLY A 63 -13.39 8.30 -1.42
C GLY A 63 -13.75 7.21 -0.41
N GLN A 64 -15.04 7.02 -0.13
CA GLN A 64 -15.46 6.11 0.94
C GLN A 64 -15.16 4.65 0.59
N ALA A 65 -14.66 3.90 1.57
CA ALA A 65 -14.18 2.53 1.44
C ALA A 65 -15.25 1.58 0.89
N LEU A 66 -14.92 0.93 -0.21
CA LEU A 66 -15.72 -0.09 -0.89
C LEU A 66 -14.93 -1.39 -0.91
N MET A 67 -15.54 -2.44 -0.37
CA MET A 67 -14.99 -3.80 -0.41
C MET A 67 -15.56 -4.54 -1.60
N HIS A 68 -14.71 -5.26 -2.31
CA HIS A 68 -15.00 -6.02 -3.52
C HIS A 68 -14.68 -7.49 -3.29
N LYS A 69 -15.54 -8.39 -3.78
CA LYS A 69 -15.31 -9.83 -3.78
C LYS A 69 -15.57 -10.41 -5.16
N PHE A 70 -14.58 -11.13 -5.70
CA PHE A 70 -14.84 -12.13 -6.73
C PHE A 70 -14.74 -13.51 -6.09
N ASP A 71 -15.80 -14.30 -6.18
CA ASP A 71 -15.85 -15.63 -5.60
C ASP A 71 -15.76 -16.67 -6.73
N LEU A 72 -14.79 -17.58 -6.63
CA LEU A 72 -14.46 -18.55 -7.67
C LEU A 72 -14.73 -19.96 -7.14
N LYS A 73 -15.59 -20.71 -7.83
CA LYS A 73 -15.90 -22.09 -7.46
C LYS A 73 -16.34 -22.90 -8.67
N ASP A 74 -15.73 -24.07 -8.85
CA ASP A 74 -16.08 -25.02 -9.92
C ASP A 74 -16.16 -24.35 -11.32
N GLY A 75 -15.21 -23.44 -11.61
CA GLY A 75 -15.15 -22.69 -12.86
C GLY A 75 -16.20 -21.56 -13.03
N HIS A 76 -17.07 -21.36 -12.04
CA HIS A 76 -18.04 -20.27 -11.98
C HIS A 76 -17.47 -19.12 -11.14
N VAL A 77 -17.87 -17.90 -11.48
CA VAL A 77 -17.44 -16.69 -10.78
C VAL A 77 -18.63 -15.81 -10.46
N THR A 78 -18.70 -15.30 -9.23
CA THR A 78 -19.62 -14.22 -8.85
C THR A 78 -18.85 -12.97 -8.45
N TYR A 79 -19.47 -11.81 -8.57
CA TYR A 79 -18.93 -10.54 -8.11
C TYR A 79 -19.90 -9.89 -7.12
N TYR A 80 -19.35 -9.35 -6.04
CA TYR A 80 -20.11 -8.63 -5.02
C TYR A 80 -19.31 -7.44 -4.49
N ARG A 81 -20.02 -6.38 -4.07
CA ARG A 81 -19.40 -5.22 -3.43
C ARG A 81 -20.31 -4.53 -2.42
N ARG A 82 -19.73 -4.05 -1.33
CA ARG A 82 -20.41 -3.36 -0.23
C ARG A 82 -19.53 -2.25 0.33
N PHE A 83 -20.13 -1.09 0.60
CA PHE A 83 -19.42 -0.04 1.35
C PHE A 83 -19.16 -0.51 2.78
N ILE A 84 -17.96 -0.24 3.29
CA ILE A 84 -17.65 -0.52 4.69
C ILE A 84 -18.38 0.52 5.54
N ARG A 85 -19.16 0.06 6.53
CA ARG A 85 -19.98 0.91 7.40
C ARG A 85 -19.15 1.53 8.52
N THR A 86 -18.14 2.31 8.12
CA THR A 86 -17.28 3.11 8.99
C THR A 86 -18.04 4.30 9.58
N ASP A 87 -17.52 4.94 10.63
CA ASP A 87 -18.13 6.17 11.15
C ASP A 87 -18.12 7.28 10.09
N ALA A 88 -17.04 7.37 9.29
CA ALA A 88 -16.96 8.29 8.15
C ALA A 88 -18.14 8.11 7.18
N TYR A 89 -18.39 6.87 6.74
CA TYR A 89 -19.45 6.54 5.80
C TYR A 89 -20.85 6.73 6.41
N VAL A 90 -21.08 6.13 7.58
CA VAL A 90 -22.40 6.14 8.24
C VAL A 90 -22.84 7.56 8.55
N ARG A 91 -21.94 8.40 9.07
CA ARG A 91 -22.26 9.80 9.36
C ARG A 91 -22.41 10.62 8.10
N ALA A 92 -21.59 10.40 7.06
CA ALA A 92 -21.75 11.10 5.80
C ALA A 92 -23.11 10.81 5.14
N MET A 93 -23.54 9.54 5.16
CA MET A 93 -24.86 9.14 4.64
C MET A 93 -26.02 9.70 5.48
N ALA A 94 -25.89 9.70 6.82
CA ALA A 94 -26.91 10.21 7.72
C ALA A 94 -27.07 11.74 7.63
N GLU A 95 -25.95 12.48 7.54
CA GLU A 95 -25.93 13.94 7.53
C GLU A 95 -25.93 14.54 6.10
N LYS A 96 -25.80 13.71 5.06
CA LYS A 96 -25.77 14.10 3.64
C LYS A 96 -24.70 15.15 3.32
N ARG A 97 -23.54 15.03 3.97
CA ARG A 97 -22.36 15.90 3.81
C ARG A 97 -21.11 15.15 4.26
N ILE A 98 -19.93 15.68 3.98
CA ILE A 98 -18.67 15.16 4.52
C ILE A 98 -18.57 15.57 6.00
N VAL A 99 -18.53 14.57 6.88
CA VAL A 99 -18.54 14.80 8.35
C VAL A 99 -17.15 14.63 8.97
N ILE A 100 -16.35 13.69 8.48
CA ILE A 100 -15.00 13.40 8.96
C ILE A 100 -14.00 13.90 7.91
N THR A 101 -12.95 14.58 8.37
CA THR A 101 -11.84 15.01 7.50
C THR A 101 -11.09 13.78 7.00
N GLU A 102 -10.97 13.66 5.69
CA GLU A 102 -10.20 12.63 5.00
C GLU A 102 -8.78 13.14 4.67
N PHE A 103 -7.99 12.31 3.97
CA PHE A 103 -6.58 12.58 3.70
C PHE A 103 -6.32 13.96 3.07
N GLY A 104 -7.01 14.28 1.97
CA GLY A 104 -6.91 15.54 1.23
C GLY A 104 -8.20 16.37 1.20
N THR A 105 -9.21 16.00 2.00
CA THR A 105 -10.51 16.69 2.05
C THR A 105 -10.90 17.04 3.48
N THR A 106 -10.98 18.34 3.75
CA THR A 106 -11.38 18.88 5.04
C THR A 106 -12.90 18.82 5.22
N ALA A 107 -13.38 18.23 6.31
CA ALA A 107 -14.77 18.36 6.72
C ALA A 107 -14.99 19.69 7.45
N TYR A 108 -16.10 20.38 7.14
CA TYR A 108 -16.46 21.63 7.79
C TYR A 108 -17.63 21.46 8.76
N PRO A 109 -17.70 22.24 9.86
CA PRO A 109 -18.85 22.23 10.74
C PRO A 109 -20.12 22.66 10.02
N ASP A 110 -21.21 21.93 10.27
CA ASP A 110 -22.54 22.16 9.69
C ASP A 110 -22.90 23.67 9.65
N PRO A 111 -23.11 24.24 8.44
CA PRO A 111 -23.44 25.65 8.28
C PRO A 111 -24.82 26.02 8.85
N CYS A 112 -25.72 25.05 9.02
CA CYS A 112 -27.07 25.24 9.56
C CYS A 112 -27.11 25.26 11.10
N LYS A 113 -26.00 24.91 11.78
CA LYS A 113 -25.89 25.03 13.24
C LYS A 113 -25.65 26.49 13.65
N ASN A 114 -26.38 26.97 14.65
CA ASN A 114 -26.14 28.28 15.26
C ASN A 114 -24.69 28.43 15.76
N ILE A 115 -24.16 29.66 15.80
CA ILE A 115 -22.76 29.97 16.19
C ILE A 115 -22.36 29.27 17.50
N PHE A 116 -23.26 29.21 18.49
CA PHE A 116 -23.03 28.53 19.77
C PHE A 116 -22.84 27.00 19.62
N SER A 117 -23.66 26.33 18.80
CA SER A 117 -23.50 24.89 18.51
C SER A 117 -22.26 24.59 17.67
N ARG A 118 -21.84 25.50 16.77
CA ARG A 118 -20.58 25.38 16.02
C ARG A 118 -19.39 25.45 16.98
N PHE A 119 -19.44 26.34 17.97
CA PHE A 119 -18.41 26.44 19.02
C PHE A 119 -18.32 25.16 19.85
N PHE A 120 -19.43 24.54 20.28
CA PHE A 120 -19.38 23.26 21.01
C PHE A 120 -18.83 22.09 20.19
N THR A 121 -19.03 22.07 18.87
CA THR A 121 -18.47 21.03 17.98
C THR A 121 -16.94 21.10 17.95
N TYR A 122 -16.35 22.30 18.12
CA TYR A 122 -14.89 22.47 18.24
C TYR A 122 -14.29 21.88 19.55
N PHE A 123 -15.10 21.58 20.57
CA PHE A 123 -14.62 21.02 21.85
C PHE A 123 -14.81 19.51 21.99
N GLN A 124 -15.45 18.84 21.02
CA GLN A 124 -15.36 17.39 20.90
C GLN A 124 -13.98 17.08 20.29
N GLY A 125 -13.26 16.12 20.87
CA GLY A 125 -11.87 15.82 20.51
C GLY A 125 -11.65 15.53 19.01
N ILE A 126 -10.38 15.47 18.60
CA ILE A 126 -9.99 15.25 17.21
C ILE A 126 -10.58 13.92 16.69
N GLU A 127 -11.45 14.01 15.67
CA GLU A 127 -12.02 12.85 15.01
C GLU A 127 -11.10 12.38 13.87
N VAL A 128 -10.27 11.38 14.16
CA VAL A 128 -9.41 10.70 13.18
C VAL A 128 -10.26 9.82 12.26
N THR A 129 -9.92 9.79 10.96
CA THR A 129 -10.68 8.99 9.97
C THR A 129 -10.53 7.49 10.22
N ASP A 130 -11.64 6.78 10.04
CA ASP A 130 -11.72 5.32 10.00
C ASP A 130 -12.13 4.82 8.61
N ASN A 131 -12.02 5.65 7.57
CA ASN A 131 -12.25 5.27 6.18
C ASN A 131 -11.21 4.23 5.73
N CYS A 132 -11.52 2.94 5.95
CA CYS A 132 -10.62 1.80 5.76
C CYS A 132 -10.55 1.36 4.29
N LEU A 133 -10.10 2.26 3.39
CA LEU A 133 -10.14 2.07 1.94
C LEU A 133 -8.89 1.42 1.32
N VAL A 134 -7.84 1.12 2.11
CA VAL A 134 -6.50 0.82 1.57
C VAL A 134 -6.30 -0.68 1.35
N ASN A 135 -6.48 -1.49 2.38
CA ASN A 135 -6.18 -2.93 2.34
C ASN A 135 -7.11 -3.74 3.26
N ILE A 136 -7.05 -5.07 3.13
CA ILE A 136 -7.66 -6.04 4.01
C ILE A 136 -6.66 -7.15 4.33
N TYR A 137 -6.56 -7.56 5.59
CA TYR A 137 -5.66 -8.63 6.02
C TYR A 137 -6.23 -9.44 7.19
N PRO A 138 -5.79 -10.70 7.36
CA PRO A 138 -6.26 -11.55 8.46
C PRO A 138 -5.51 -11.26 9.77
N ILE A 139 -6.22 -11.34 10.88
CA ILE A 139 -5.64 -11.48 12.23
C ILE A 139 -6.36 -12.66 12.89
N GLY A 140 -5.65 -13.78 13.01
CA GLY A 140 -6.28 -15.02 13.44
C GLY A 140 -7.34 -15.51 12.46
N GLU A 141 -8.55 -15.76 12.94
CA GLU A 141 -9.69 -16.20 12.12
C GLU A 141 -10.49 -15.02 11.51
N ASP A 142 -10.16 -13.80 11.92
CA ASP A 142 -10.88 -12.58 11.57
C ASP A 142 -10.20 -11.77 10.47
N PHE A 143 -10.96 -10.95 9.76
CA PHE A 143 -10.47 -10.11 8.67
C PHE A 143 -10.72 -8.63 8.97
N TYR A 144 -9.71 -7.81 8.69
CA TYR A 144 -9.74 -6.38 9.01
C TYR A 144 -9.40 -5.56 7.77
N ALA A 145 -10.34 -4.70 7.37
CA ALA A 145 -10.05 -3.62 6.45
C ALA A 145 -9.33 -2.49 7.18
N CYS A 146 -8.42 -1.79 6.51
CA CYS A 146 -7.61 -0.75 7.12
C CYS A 146 -7.36 0.46 6.22
N THR A 147 -6.98 1.54 6.90
CA THR A 147 -6.25 2.68 6.35
C THR A 147 -4.94 2.82 7.13
N GLU A 148 -4.36 4.01 7.22
CA GLU A 148 -3.09 4.26 7.91
C GLU A 148 -3.23 4.98 9.26
N THR A 149 -4.41 4.90 9.86
CA THR A 149 -4.70 5.47 11.18
C THR A 149 -4.64 4.39 12.26
N ASN A 150 -5.06 4.72 13.48
CA ASN A 150 -5.23 3.76 14.56
C ASN A 150 -6.50 2.91 14.45
N TYR A 151 -7.42 3.26 13.54
CA TYR A 151 -8.67 2.54 13.36
C TYR A 151 -8.56 1.49 12.25
N ILE A 152 -8.92 0.26 12.58
CA ILE A 152 -9.15 -0.82 11.63
C ILE A 152 -10.59 -1.33 11.78
N THR A 153 -11.17 -1.86 10.72
CA THR A 153 -12.56 -2.30 10.70
C THR A 153 -12.65 -3.79 10.44
N LYS A 154 -13.10 -4.55 11.43
CA LYS A 154 -13.42 -5.97 11.28
C LYS A 154 -14.59 -6.14 10.30
N VAL A 155 -14.41 -7.02 9.32
CA VAL A 155 -15.39 -7.31 8.27
C VAL A 155 -15.58 -8.82 8.13
N ASP A 156 -16.76 -9.21 7.67
CA ASP A 156 -17.04 -10.58 7.25
C ASP A 156 -16.54 -10.78 5.81
N PRO A 157 -15.60 -11.70 5.55
CA PRO A 157 -15.03 -11.90 4.22
C PRO A 157 -16.01 -12.55 3.22
N ASP A 158 -17.06 -13.22 3.71
CA ASP A 158 -18.00 -13.97 2.88
C ASP A 158 -19.20 -13.09 2.50
N THR A 159 -19.72 -12.32 3.46
CA THR A 159 -20.89 -11.42 3.27
C THR A 159 -20.52 -9.96 2.99
N LEU A 160 -19.26 -9.56 3.23
CA LEU A 160 -18.78 -8.17 3.17
C LEU A 160 -19.46 -7.23 4.19
N GLU A 161 -20.10 -7.80 5.21
CA GLU A 161 -20.71 -7.01 6.29
C GLU A 161 -19.64 -6.42 7.20
N THR A 162 -19.92 -5.21 7.69
CA THR A 162 -19.07 -4.55 8.68
C THR A 162 -19.45 -5.04 10.07
N ILE A 163 -18.48 -5.57 10.80
CA ILE A 163 -18.70 -6.19 12.10
C ILE A 163 -18.40 -5.20 13.22
N LYS A 164 -17.17 -4.64 13.25
CA LYS A 164 -16.70 -3.86 14.40
C LYS A 164 -15.55 -2.92 14.03
N LYS A 165 -15.60 -1.68 14.51
CA LYS A 165 -14.45 -0.78 14.56
C LYS A 165 -13.53 -1.13 15.74
N VAL A 166 -12.23 -1.20 15.48
CA VAL A 166 -11.19 -1.45 16.48
C VAL A 166 -10.21 -0.28 16.52
N ASP A 167 -9.98 0.25 17.72
CA ASP A 167 -8.96 1.25 17.98
C ASP A 167 -7.70 0.59 18.53
N LEU A 168 -6.63 0.60 17.74
CA LEU A 168 -5.35 0.00 18.09
C LEU A 168 -4.64 0.72 19.25
N CYS A 169 -4.96 2.00 19.51
CA CYS A 169 -4.41 2.75 20.65
C CYS A 169 -4.82 2.16 22.00
N ASN A 170 -5.90 1.38 22.05
CA ASN A 170 -6.33 0.69 23.28
C ASN A 170 -5.41 -0.48 23.65
N TYR A 171 -4.59 -0.97 22.72
CA TYR A 171 -3.75 -2.17 22.89
C TYR A 171 -2.26 -1.87 22.71
N LEU A 172 -1.93 -0.89 21.87
CA LEU A 172 -0.58 -0.59 21.43
C LEU A 172 -0.27 0.90 21.59
N SER A 173 0.97 1.20 22.00
CA SER A 173 1.46 2.59 22.06
C SER A 173 1.91 3.06 20.67
N VAL A 174 0.95 3.29 19.77
CA VAL A 174 1.13 3.82 18.42
C VAL A 174 0.06 4.88 18.14
N ASN A 175 0.35 5.82 17.23
CA ASN A 175 -0.60 6.83 16.77
C ASN A 175 -1.41 6.36 15.56
N GLY A 176 -0.87 5.37 14.84
CA GLY A 176 -1.42 4.75 13.63
C GLY A 176 -0.43 3.69 13.15
N VAL A 177 -0.89 2.78 12.31
CA VAL A 177 -0.06 1.71 11.72
C VAL A 177 -0.22 1.71 10.21
N THR A 178 0.72 1.08 9.49
CA THR A 178 0.59 0.98 8.03
C THR A 178 -0.55 0.05 7.60
N ALA A 179 -1.00 0.20 6.35
CA ALA A 179 -1.90 -0.75 5.71
C ALA A 179 -1.20 -2.01 5.16
N HIS A 180 0.11 -2.16 5.44
CA HIS A 180 0.99 -3.20 4.89
C HIS A 180 1.65 -4.03 6.00
N PRO A 181 0.88 -4.73 6.85
CA PRO A 181 1.47 -5.62 7.83
C PRO A 181 2.12 -6.83 7.14
N HIS A 182 3.21 -7.32 7.73
CA HIS A 182 3.76 -8.62 7.38
C HIS A 182 3.07 -9.73 8.17
N THR A 183 2.77 -10.85 7.52
CA THR A 183 2.15 -12.03 8.17
C THR A 183 3.04 -13.26 8.00
N GLU A 184 3.37 -13.92 9.11
CA GLU A 184 4.12 -15.17 9.10
C GLU A 184 3.21 -16.37 8.80
N PRO A 185 3.77 -17.52 8.35
CA PRO A 185 2.98 -18.72 8.09
C PRO A 185 2.15 -19.24 9.27
N ASP A 186 2.55 -18.95 10.51
CA ASP A 186 1.82 -19.33 11.72
C ASP A 186 0.63 -18.40 12.03
N GLY A 187 0.49 -17.28 11.31
CA GLY A 187 -0.52 -16.25 11.54
C GLY A 187 -0.05 -15.09 12.43
N THR A 188 1.22 -15.05 12.84
CA THR A 188 1.78 -13.86 13.52
C THR A 188 1.76 -12.67 12.57
N VAL A 189 1.23 -11.53 13.04
CA VAL A 189 1.19 -10.27 12.28
C VAL A 189 2.19 -9.28 12.86
N TYR A 190 3.00 -8.67 11.99
CA TYR A 190 3.93 -7.58 12.31
C TYR A 190 3.52 -6.32 11.57
N ASN A 191 3.57 -5.17 12.24
CA ASN A 191 3.33 -3.88 11.61
C ASN A 191 4.25 -2.81 12.20
N ILE A 192 4.34 -1.64 11.55
CA ILE A 192 5.08 -0.48 12.02
C ILE A 192 4.13 0.71 12.18
N GLY A 193 4.37 1.54 13.20
CA GLY A 193 3.56 2.72 13.46
C GLY A 193 4.33 3.84 14.15
N ASN A 194 3.96 5.08 13.85
CA ASN A 194 4.50 6.27 14.53
C ASN A 194 4.10 6.26 16.01
N CYS A 195 4.97 6.70 16.90
CA CYS A 195 4.69 6.76 18.34
C CYS A 195 5.44 7.92 19.03
N PHE A 196 5.04 8.22 20.26
CA PHE A 196 5.85 9.04 21.16
C PHE A 196 6.95 8.16 21.78
N GLY A 197 8.20 8.45 21.42
CA GLY A 197 9.39 7.84 21.97
C GLY A 197 9.81 8.45 23.31
N LYS A 198 10.94 7.98 23.85
CA LYS A 198 11.52 8.50 25.09
C LYS A 198 11.95 9.98 24.94
N ASN A 199 12.02 10.70 26.06
CA ASN A 199 12.51 12.09 26.12
C ASN A 199 11.77 13.10 25.22
N MET A 200 10.45 12.95 25.07
CA MET A 200 9.63 13.82 24.22
C MET A 200 10.18 13.88 22.78
N SER A 201 10.47 12.71 22.21
CA SER A 201 10.84 12.55 20.80
C SER A 201 9.79 11.68 20.10
N LEU A 202 9.74 11.75 18.77
CA LEU A 202 8.97 10.81 17.97
C LEU A 202 9.85 9.62 17.56
N ALA A 203 9.20 8.48 17.38
CA ALA A 203 9.85 7.22 17.04
C ALA A 203 8.87 6.33 16.27
N TYR A 204 9.33 5.15 15.86
CA TYR A 204 8.51 4.16 15.16
C TYR A 204 8.56 2.83 15.90
N ASN A 205 7.41 2.30 16.30
CA ASN A 205 7.31 1.03 16.99
C ASN A 205 7.00 -0.09 16.00
N ILE A 206 7.78 -1.17 16.03
CA ILE A 206 7.35 -2.46 15.48
C ILE A 206 6.41 -3.10 16.48
N VAL A 207 5.21 -3.44 16.02
CA VAL A 207 4.19 -4.13 16.79
C VAL A 207 4.07 -5.57 16.32
N LYS A 208 3.72 -6.47 17.24
CA LYS A 208 3.44 -7.88 16.99
C LYS A 208 2.08 -8.23 17.55
N ILE A 209 1.25 -8.86 16.73
CA ILE A 209 0.01 -9.52 17.11
C ILE A 209 0.26 -11.02 16.96
N PRO A 210 0.14 -11.83 18.03
CA PRO A 210 0.38 -13.26 17.96
C PRO A 210 -0.68 -13.97 17.11
N PRO A 211 -0.46 -15.23 16.71
CA PRO A 211 -1.51 -16.05 16.11
C PRO A 211 -2.58 -16.40 17.16
N PRO A 212 -3.73 -17.00 16.76
CA PRO A 212 -4.71 -17.53 17.68
C PRO A 212 -4.07 -18.44 18.74
N GLN A 213 -4.54 -18.31 19.98
CA GLN A 213 -4.04 -19.05 21.12
C GLN A 213 -5.12 -20.02 21.62
N ASP A 214 -4.72 -21.08 22.34
CA ASP A 214 -5.63 -22.13 22.82
C ASP A 214 -6.75 -21.61 23.74
N ASP A 215 -6.52 -20.48 24.42
CA ASP A 215 -7.50 -19.83 25.30
C ASP A 215 -8.59 -19.05 24.55
N LYS A 216 -8.53 -19.01 23.20
CA LYS A 216 -9.50 -18.36 22.31
C LYS A 216 -9.70 -16.87 22.57
N SER A 217 -8.77 -16.21 23.25
CA SER A 217 -8.77 -14.75 23.37
C SER A 217 -8.56 -14.10 21.99
N ASP A 218 -9.14 -12.92 21.78
CA ASP A 218 -8.85 -12.12 20.58
C ASP A 218 -7.32 -11.85 20.50
N PRO A 219 -6.63 -12.24 19.40
CA PRO A 219 -5.20 -12.03 19.28
C PRO A 219 -4.77 -10.56 19.45
N ILE A 220 -5.63 -9.60 19.11
CA ILE A 220 -5.36 -8.17 19.26
C ILE A 220 -5.15 -7.79 20.74
N GLU A 221 -5.82 -8.45 21.67
CA GLU A 221 -5.64 -8.20 23.12
C GLU A 221 -4.24 -8.57 23.61
N LYS A 222 -3.53 -9.42 22.87
CA LYS A 222 -2.16 -9.88 23.16
C LYS A 222 -1.10 -9.15 22.33
N SER A 223 -1.48 -8.05 21.69
CA SER A 223 -0.56 -7.21 20.93
C SER A 223 0.54 -6.62 21.81
N LYS A 224 1.75 -6.50 21.27
CA LYS A 224 2.87 -5.87 21.98
C LYS A 224 3.79 -5.10 21.05
N VAL A 225 4.44 -4.07 21.60
CA VAL A 225 5.59 -3.40 20.97
C VAL A 225 6.83 -4.27 21.16
N LEU A 226 7.59 -4.50 20.10
CA LEU A 226 8.81 -5.32 20.12
C LEU A 226 10.08 -4.49 20.18
N VAL A 227 10.22 -3.56 19.24
CA VAL A 227 11.41 -2.72 19.09
C VAL A 227 10.99 -1.35 18.60
N GLN A 228 11.77 -0.34 18.97
CA GLN A 228 11.55 1.05 18.60
C GLN A 228 12.70 1.56 17.73
N PHE A 229 12.38 2.07 16.55
CA PHE A 229 13.30 2.79 15.68
C PHE A 229 13.33 4.29 16.03
N PRO A 230 14.50 4.93 16.00
CA PRO A 230 14.60 6.37 16.21
C PRO A 230 14.03 7.15 15.00
N SER A 231 13.58 8.38 15.26
CA SER A 231 13.30 9.37 14.20
C SER A 231 14.52 10.25 13.96
N SER A 232 14.80 10.57 12.69
CA SER A 232 15.85 11.52 12.31
C SER A 232 15.56 12.94 12.80
N GLU A 233 14.29 13.30 12.95
CA GLU A 233 13.83 14.58 13.48
C GLU A 233 12.95 14.40 14.70
N ARG A 234 13.25 15.16 15.77
CA ARG A 234 12.63 15.00 17.08
C ARG A 234 11.10 15.15 17.08
N PHE A 235 10.56 16.04 16.24
CA PHE A 235 9.14 16.41 16.23
C PHE A 235 8.47 16.22 14.85
N LYS A 236 9.16 15.57 13.91
CA LYS A 236 8.65 15.32 12.56
C LYS A 236 8.98 13.88 12.14
N PRO A 237 8.05 12.93 12.36
CA PRO A 237 8.26 11.59 11.86
C PRO A 237 8.15 11.61 10.34
N SER A 238 8.84 10.71 9.67
CA SER A 238 8.63 10.45 8.26
C SER A 238 7.30 9.75 8.04
N TYR A 239 6.75 9.95 6.85
CA TYR A 239 5.71 9.09 6.33
C TYR A 239 6.25 7.66 6.17
N VAL A 240 5.48 6.68 6.64
CA VAL A 240 5.79 5.26 6.52
C VAL A 240 4.59 4.53 5.95
N HIS A 241 4.76 3.92 4.78
CA HIS A 241 3.70 3.18 4.08
C HIS A 241 3.88 1.66 4.21
N SER A 242 5.11 1.18 4.24
CA SER A 242 5.44 -0.23 4.49
C SER A 242 6.83 -0.34 5.11
N PHE A 243 7.24 -1.57 5.46
CA PHE A 243 8.57 -1.88 5.97
C PHE A 243 9.02 -3.24 5.43
N GLY A 244 10.29 -3.59 5.62
CA GLY A 244 10.84 -4.88 5.23
C GLY A 244 10.95 -5.84 6.41
N MET A 245 10.80 -7.13 6.14
CA MET A 245 10.99 -8.20 7.12
C MET A 245 11.73 -9.37 6.48
N THR A 246 12.76 -9.88 7.18
CA THR A 246 13.44 -11.14 6.86
C THR A 246 13.10 -12.20 7.92
N GLU A 247 13.77 -13.35 7.86
CA GLU A 247 13.68 -14.34 8.94
C GLU A 247 14.11 -13.75 10.29
N ASN A 248 15.21 -13.00 10.32
CA ASN A 248 15.84 -12.53 11.56
C ASN A 248 15.80 -11.01 11.77
N TYR A 249 15.41 -10.20 10.79
CA TYR A 249 15.52 -8.74 10.86
C TYR A 249 14.26 -7.99 10.41
N PHE A 250 14.06 -6.81 10.98
CA PHE A 250 13.20 -5.76 10.47
C PHE A 250 14.04 -4.69 9.77
N VAL A 251 13.55 -4.19 8.64
CA VAL A 251 14.17 -3.12 7.86
C VAL A 251 13.18 -1.96 7.76
N PHE A 252 13.54 -0.79 8.29
CA PHE A 252 12.75 0.42 8.17
C PHE A 252 13.49 1.45 7.31
N VAL A 253 12.80 2.03 6.32
CA VAL A 253 13.35 3.06 5.45
C VAL A 253 12.70 4.41 5.76
N GLU A 254 13.47 5.29 6.39
CA GLU A 254 13.02 6.63 6.78
C GLU A 254 13.25 7.63 5.64
N THR A 255 12.16 8.02 4.97
CA THR A 255 12.16 8.90 3.79
C THR A 255 12.23 10.39 4.18
N PRO A 256 12.56 11.30 3.24
CA PRO A 256 12.54 12.74 3.50
C PRO A 256 11.14 13.36 3.57
N VAL A 257 10.06 12.61 3.34
CA VAL A 257 8.68 13.09 3.47
C VAL A 257 8.30 13.06 4.94
N LYS A 258 8.13 14.23 5.54
CA LYS A 258 7.92 14.45 6.96
C LYS A 258 6.50 14.89 7.28
N ILE A 259 6.00 14.48 8.44
CA ILE A 259 4.72 14.94 9.01
C ILE A 259 5.01 16.03 10.03
N ASN A 260 4.55 17.25 9.77
CA ASN A 260 4.68 18.36 10.69
C ASN A 260 3.57 18.31 11.75
N LEU A 261 3.86 17.66 12.89
CA LEU A 261 2.88 17.50 13.96
C LEU A 261 2.40 18.83 14.55
N LEU A 262 3.22 19.89 14.51
CA LEU A 262 2.78 21.19 14.99
C LEU A 262 1.66 21.74 14.09
N LYS A 263 1.78 21.60 12.76
CA LYS A 263 0.67 21.91 11.85
C LYS A 263 -0.53 21.02 12.13
N PHE A 264 -0.34 19.72 12.32
CA PHE A 264 -1.42 18.79 12.64
C PHE A 264 -2.22 19.21 13.89
N LEU A 265 -1.53 19.53 14.98
CA LEU A 265 -2.16 19.92 16.25
C LEU A 265 -2.74 21.34 16.24
N THR A 266 -2.06 22.30 15.61
CA THR A 266 -2.50 23.72 15.62
C THR A 266 -3.58 24.02 14.60
N SER A 267 -3.61 23.27 13.49
CA SER A 267 -4.59 23.54 12.45
C SER A 267 -5.99 23.09 12.88
N TRP A 268 -6.11 21.99 13.62
CA TRP A 268 -7.41 21.50 14.12
C TRP A 268 -8.18 22.52 14.98
N SER A 269 -7.48 23.43 15.65
CA SER A 269 -8.09 24.42 16.54
C SER A 269 -8.41 25.77 15.88
N ILE A 270 -7.85 26.08 14.69
CA ILE A 270 -7.89 27.43 14.10
C ILE A 270 -8.10 27.45 12.57
N ARG A 271 -7.69 26.42 11.83
CA ARG A 271 -7.68 26.38 10.35
C ARG A 271 -8.27 25.06 9.84
N GLY A 272 -9.35 25.11 9.08
CA GLY A 272 -9.86 23.93 8.37
C GLY A 272 -8.79 23.37 7.44
N THR A 273 -8.18 22.25 7.83
CA THR A 273 -7.02 21.59 7.19
C THR A 273 -7.25 20.09 7.14
N ASN A 274 -6.46 19.41 6.32
CA ASN A 274 -6.45 17.96 6.17
C ASN A 274 -5.06 17.37 6.44
N TYR A 275 -4.91 16.05 6.28
CA TYR A 275 -3.63 15.38 6.54
C TYR A 275 -2.55 15.81 5.53
N MET A 276 -2.92 16.01 4.26
CA MET A 276 -2.00 16.44 3.20
C MET A 276 -1.29 17.77 3.52
N ASP A 277 -2.00 18.73 4.13
CA ASP A 277 -1.44 20.03 4.56
C ASP A 277 -0.32 19.90 5.62
N CYS A 278 -0.25 18.76 6.30
CA CYS A 278 0.72 18.49 7.35
C CYS A 278 2.03 17.89 6.80
N PHE A 279 2.08 17.45 5.55
CA PHE A 279 3.30 16.92 4.95
C PHE A 279 4.24 18.04 4.49
N GLU A 280 5.54 17.78 4.62
CA GLU A 280 6.61 18.62 4.08
C GLU A 280 7.83 17.76 3.73
N SER A 281 8.70 18.25 2.84
CA SER A 281 9.89 17.52 2.42
C SER A 281 11.15 18.10 3.08
N ASN A 282 11.99 17.24 3.65
CA ASN A 282 13.33 17.60 4.10
C ASN A 282 14.34 17.38 2.95
N ASP A 283 14.77 18.47 2.32
CA ASP A 283 15.65 18.47 1.14
C ASP A 283 17.11 18.07 1.42
N LYS A 284 17.52 17.97 2.69
CA LYS A 284 18.92 17.71 3.10
C LYS A 284 19.13 16.33 3.73
N MET A 285 18.07 15.67 4.17
CA MET A 285 18.17 14.41 4.92
C MET A 285 18.66 13.23 4.07
N GLY A 286 18.32 13.23 2.78
CA GLY A 286 18.38 12.01 1.97
C GLY A 286 17.37 10.97 2.47
N THR A 287 17.74 9.71 2.44
CA THR A 287 16.96 8.58 2.97
C THR A 287 17.82 7.76 3.93
N TRP A 288 17.26 7.34 5.06
CA TRP A 288 17.98 6.57 6.09
C TRP A 288 17.42 5.14 6.15
N PHE A 289 18.29 4.15 6.26
CA PHE A 289 17.87 2.76 6.50
C PHE A 289 18.20 2.40 7.95
N HIS A 290 17.25 1.73 8.60
CA HIS A 290 17.33 1.29 9.98
C HIS A 290 17.12 -0.22 10.05
N LEU A 291 17.85 -0.88 10.95
CA LEU A 291 17.77 -2.33 11.15
C LEU A 291 17.46 -2.66 12.61
N ALA A 292 16.70 -3.72 12.81
CA ALA A 292 16.53 -4.34 14.12
C ALA A 292 16.52 -5.86 13.97
N THR A 293 17.07 -6.57 14.95
CA THR A 293 16.86 -8.02 15.07
C THR A 293 15.41 -8.28 15.47
N LYS A 294 14.91 -9.46 15.11
CA LYS A 294 13.56 -9.93 15.45
C LYS A 294 13.54 -10.73 16.75
N ASN A 295 14.63 -11.44 17.07
CA ASN A 295 14.77 -12.23 18.30
C ASN A 295 16.23 -12.34 18.80
N PRO A 296 16.58 -11.79 19.98
CA PRO A 296 15.79 -10.82 20.74
C PRO A 296 15.51 -9.57 19.87
N ALA A 297 14.43 -8.84 20.15
CA ALA A 297 14.08 -7.67 19.35
C ALA A 297 14.92 -6.45 19.77
N GLU A 298 15.93 -6.09 18.98
CA GLU A 298 16.90 -5.05 19.34
C GLU A 298 17.26 -4.17 18.13
N TYR A 299 17.33 -2.86 18.33
CA TYR A 299 17.76 -1.91 17.29
C TYR A 299 19.28 -1.99 17.06
N ILE A 300 19.69 -2.00 15.80
CA ILE A 300 21.09 -2.03 15.36
C ILE A 300 21.47 -0.63 14.89
N ASP A 301 22.42 0.01 15.59
CA ASP A 301 22.82 1.40 15.34
C ASP A 301 23.79 1.56 14.15
N HIS A 302 23.41 1.01 13.00
CA HIS A 302 24.10 1.23 11.72
C HIS A 302 23.53 2.44 11.01
N LYS A 303 24.39 3.40 10.66
CA LYS A 303 23.98 4.68 10.06
C LYS A 303 23.96 4.62 8.53
N PHE A 304 23.08 3.80 7.96
CA PHE A 304 22.92 3.70 6.51
C PHE A 304 22.24 4.94 5.92
N ARG A 305 22.82 5.50 4.86
CA ARG A 305 22.35 6.73 4.19
C ARG A 305 22.39 6.57 2.67
N THR A 306 21.48 7.21 1.96
CA THR A 306 21.49 7.31 0.50
C THR A 306 20.79 8.60 0.05
N SER A 307 20.86 8.89 -1.25
CA SER A 307 20.09 9.93 -1.91
C SER A 307 18.57 9.82 -1.66
N ALA A 308 17.89 10.98 -1.73
CA ALA A 308 16.46 11.13 -1.44
C ALA A 308 15.57 10.40 -2.45
N PHE A 309 14.58 9.67 -1.93
CA PHE A 309 13.45 9.12 -2.68
C PHE A 309 12.22 8.98 -1.79
N ASN A 310 11.03 8.94 -2.41
CA ASN A 310 9.82 8.47 -1.73
C ASN A 310 9.77 6.95 -1.84
N LEU A 311 9.19 6.30 -0.83
CA LEU A 311 8.94 4.86 -0.79
C LEU A 311 7.51 4.63 -0.33
N PHE A 312 6.78 3.85 -1.11
CA PHE A 312 5.49 3.29 -0.72
C PHE A 312 5.66 1.82 -0.41
N HIS A 313 6.07 1.03 -1.40
CA HIS A 313 6.09 -0.43 -1.29
C HIS A 313 7.51 -0.99 -1.27
N HIS A 314 7.81 -1.74 -0.20
CA HIS A 314 8.84 -2.78 -0.26
C HIS A 314 8.38 -3.90 -1.20
N ILE A 315 9.29 -4.48 -1.98
CA ILE A 315 9.01 -5.66 -2.80
C ILE A 315 9.27 -6.92 -1.97
N ASN A 316 10.51 -7.07 -1.51
CA ASN A 316 10.92 -8.13 -0.59
C ASN A 316 12.23 -7.73 0.11
N CYS A 317 12.56 -8.42 1.19
CA CYS A 317 13.84 -8.31 1.88
C CYS A 317 14.33 -9.72 2.21
N TYR A 318 15.64 -9.98 2.14
CA TYR A 318 16.18 -11.28 2.54
C TYR A 318 17.64 -11.20 2.97
N GLU A 319 18.10 -12.23 3.67
CA GLU A 319 19.46 -12.35 4.16
C GLU A 319 20.33 -13.18 3.18
N ASP A 320 21.56 -12.74 2.91
CA ASP A 320 22.55 -13.50 2.13
C ASP A 320 23.97 -13.17 2.63
N GLN A 321 24.70 -14.19 3.09
CA GLN A 321 26.13 -14.12 3.43
C GLN A 321 26.57 -12.89 4.26
N GLY A 322 25.81 -12.56 5.32
CA GLY A 322 26.13 -11.41 6.20
C GLY A 322 25.62 -10.06 5.67
N PHE A 323 24.75 -10.06 4.67
CA PHE A 323 24.08 -8.88 4.14
C PHE A 323 22.55 -9.04 4.20
N ILE A 324 21.85 -7.90 4.25
CA ILE A 324 20.42 -7.83 3.96
C ILE A 324 20.24 -7.20 2.57
N VAL A 325 19.58 -7.92 1.68
CA VAL A 325 19.17 -7.44 0.35
C VAL A 325 17.76 -6.87 0.46
N VAL A 326 17.56 -5.64 -0.02
CA VAL A 326 16.32 -4.86 0.12
C VAL A 326 15.87 -4.35 -1.24
N ASP A 327 14.78 -4.89 -1.76
CA ASP A 327 14.20 -4.50 -3.06
C ASP A 327 12.99 -3.59 -2.87
N LEU A 328 12.98 -2.43 -3.55
CA LEU A 328 12.04 -1.33 -3.30
C LEU A 328 11.46 -0.74 -4.58
N CYS A 329 10.17 -0.36 -4.54
CA CYS A 329 9.55 0.54 -5.51
C CYS A 329 9.78 1.99 -5.08
N THR A 330 10.72 2.69 -5.72
CA THR A 330 11.14 4.03 -5.31
C THR A 330 10.69 5.11 -6.28
N TRP A 331 10.53 6.34 -5.78
CA TRP A 331 10.30 7.52 -6.60
C TRP A 331 11.37 8.58 -6.32
N LYS A 332 12.19 8.88 -7.31
CA LYS A 332 13.40 9.71 -7.18
C LYS A 332 13.06 11.15 -6.82
N GLY A 333 13.68 11.66 -5.75
CA GLY A 333 13.49 13.02 -5.25
C GLY A 333 12.76 13.04 -3.90
N HIS A 334 12.73 14.22 -3.28
CA HIS A 334 12.11 14.44 -1.97
C HIS A 334 10.66 14.94 -2.05
N ASP A 335 10.22 15.42 -3.22
CA ASP A 335 8.85 15.92 -3.41
C ASP A 335 7.84 14.81 -3.21
N PHE A 336 6.81 15.07 -2.41
CA PHE A 336 5.83 14.04 -2.07
C PHE A 336 4.99 13.65 -3.29
N VAL A 337 5.01 12.36 -3.66
CA VAL A 337 4.31 11.86 -4.86
C VAL A 337 2.79 12.03 -4.76
N TYR A 338 2.22 12.00 -3.56
CA TYR A 338 0.78 12.17 -3.38
C TYR A 338 0.27 13.54 -3.85
N ASN A 339 1.13 14.56 -4.00
CA ASN A 339 0.76 15.84 -4.61
C ASN A 339 0.17 15.68 -6.03
N TYR A 340 0.48 14.59 -6.72
CA TYR A 340 0.04 14.30 -8.08
C TYR A 340 -1.24 13.45 -8.14
N LEU A 341 -1.75 12.98 -7.00
CA LEU A 341 -2.87 12.01 -6.91
C LEU A 341 -4.21 12.65 -6.53
N TYR A 342 -4.34 13.96 -6.70
CA TYR A 342 -5.65 14.63 -6.63
C TYR A 342 -6.56 14.17 -7.78
N LEU A 343 -7.82 13.87 -7.48
CA LEU A 343 -8.81 13.38 -8.46
C LEU A 343 -9.01 14.38 -9.61
N ALA A 344 -8.93 15.67 -9.33
CA ALA A 344 -8.99 16.73 -10.35
C ALA A 344 -7.88 16.61 -11.40
N ASN A 345 -6.70 16.12 -11.03
CA ASN A 345 -5.59 15.86 -11.96
C ASN A 345 -5.78 14.50 -12.66
N MET A 346 -6.12 13.47 -11.90
CA MET A 346 -6.28 12.09 -12.40
C MET A 346 -7.46 11.94 -13.38
N ARG A 347 -8.46 12.84 -13.30
CA ARG A 347 -9.62 12.88 -14.20
C ARG A 347 -9.43 13.80 -15.42
N GLN A 348 -8.27 14.43 -15.59
CA GLN A 348 -7.97 15.26 -16.77
C GLN A 348 -7.92 14.42 -18.05
N ASN A 349 -7.93 15.08 -19.21
CA ASN A 349 -7.61 14.44 -20.48
C ASN A 349 -6.12 14.04 -20.53
N TRP A 350 -5.80 13.12 -21.43
CA TRP A 350 -4.54 12.39 -21.39
C TRP A 350 -3.29 13.27 -21.57
N GLU A 351 -3.36 14.29 -22.44
CA GLU A 351 -2.24 15.22 -22.63
C GLU A 351 -1.94 16.03 -21.37
N GLU A 352 -2.97 16.44 -20.64
CA GLU A 352 -2.87 17.17 -19.39
C GLU A 352 -2.35 16.29 -18.25
N VAL A 353 -2.76 15.02 -18.19
CA VAL A 353 -2.21 14.02 -17.26
C VAL A 353 -0.70 13.86 -17.48
N LYS A 354 -0.27 13.62 -18.72
CA LYS A 354 1.16 13.53 -19.08
C LYS A 354 1.91 14.78 -18.66
N LYS A 355 1.39 15.96 -19.02
CA LYS A 355 2.01 17.26 -18.71
C LYS A 355 2.15 17.48 -17.19
N ALA A 356 1.14 17.13 -16.40
CA ALA A 356 1.20 17.24 -14.94
C ALA A 356 2.27 16.33 -14.35
N ALA A 357 2.32 15.07 -14.78
CA ALA A 357 3.33 14.10 -14.36
C ALA A 357 4.75 14.46 -14.82
N MET A 358 4.94 15.42 -15.74
CA MET A 358 6.27 15.81 -16.20
C MET A 358 7.17 16.40 -15.10
N ARG A 359 6.58 16.90 -14.02
CA ARG A 359 7.29 17.42 -12.84
C ARG A 359 7.40 16.40 -11.70
N ALA A 360 6.72 15.27 -11.82
CA ALA A 360 6.69 14.28 -10.76
C ALA A 360 8.04 13.59 -10.57
N PRO A 361 8.33 13.12 -9.34
CA PRO A 361 9.36 12.14 -9.07
C PRO A 361 9.35 11.00 -10.10
N GLN A 362 10.53 10.56 -10.50
CA GLN A 362 10.69 9.50 -11.49
C GLN A 362 10.68 8.14 -10.79
N PRO A 363 9.81 7.18 -11.17
CA PRO A 363 9.79 5.85 -10.57
C PRO A 363 11.01 5.02 -11.01
N GLU A 364 11.51 4.19 -10.10
CA GLU A 364 12.62 3.26 -10.30
C GLU A 364 12.56 2.12 -9.26
N VAL A 365 12.74 0.87 -9.71
CA VAL A 365 12.90 -0.27 -8.80
C VAL A 365 14.37 -0.42 -8.45
N ARG A 366 14.68 -0.46 -7.16
CA ARG A 366 16.04 -0.43 -6.63
C ARG A 366 16.30 -1.56 -5.66
N ARG A 367 17.44 -2.22 -5.81
CA ARG A 367 18.03 -3.15 -4.86
C ARG A 367 19.11 -2.43 -4.05
N TYR A 368 18.92 -2.36 -2.74
CA TYR A 368 19.94 -1.95 -1.78
C TYR A 368 20.51 -3.18 -1.06
N VAL A 369 21.77 -3.11 -0.64
CA VAL A 369 22.45 -4.20 0.07
C VAL A 369 23.13 -3.64 1.30
N LEU A 370 22.71 -4.11 2.48
CA LEU A 370 23.11 -3.58 3.78
C LEU A 370 24.05 -4.59 4.46
N PRO A 371 25.34 -4.28 4.69
CA PRO A 371 26.25 -5.14 5.45
C PRO A 371 25.84 -5.24 6.92
N LEU A 372 25.83 -6.44 7.49
CA LEU A 372 25.55 -6.65 8.92
C LEU A 372 26.80 -6.44 9.79
N ASP A 373 27.95 -6.92 9.32
CA ASP A 373 29.24 -6.78 9.97
C ASP A 373 29.99 -5.57 9.39
N ILE A 374 30.18 -4.54 10.21
CA ILE A 374 30.73 -3.25 9.78
C ILE A 374 31.94 -2.90 10.65
N HIS A 375 33.14 -2.93 10.08
CA HIS A 375 34.38 -2.65 10.80
C HIS A 375 35.02 -1.33 10.35
N ARG A 376 35.50 -0.52 11.31
CA ARG A 376 36.11 0.80 11.03
C ARG A 376 37.37 0.73 10.16
N GLU A 377 38.06 -0.41 10.17
CA GLU A 377 39.26 -0.65 9.36
C GLU A 377 38.98 -0.70 7.85
N GLU A 378 37.70 -0.80 7.47
CA GLU A 378 37.25 -0.88 6.09
C GLU A 378 36.75 0.46 5.54
N GLN A 379 36.99 1.56 6.26
CA GLN A 379 36.62 2.91 5.85
C GLN A 379 37.09 3.23 4.41
N GLY A 380 36.19 3.80 3.61
CA GLY A 380 36.44 4.20 2.22
C GLY A 380 36.38 3.06 1.20
N LYS A 381 36.17 1.81 1.63
CA LYS A 381 35.98 0.66 0.72
C LYS A 381 34.50 0.36 0.52
N ASN A 382 34.17 -0.26 -0.61
CA ASN A 382 32.86 -0.91 -0.76
C ASN A 382 32.84 -2.18 0.11
N LEU A 383 31.89 -2.23 1.04
CA LEU A 383 31.67 -3.35 1.96
C LEU A 383 30.86 -4.48 1.33
N VAL A 384 30.15 -4.21 0.22
CA VAL A 384 29.36 -5.25 -0.47
C VAL A 384 30.30 -6.17 -1.24
N SER A 385 30.39 -7.42 -0.78
CA SER A 385 31.24 -8.48 -1.37
C SER A 385 30.45 -9.51 -2.18
N LEU A 386 29.12 -9.40 -2.24
CA LEU A 386 28.25 -10.30 -3.00
C LEU A 386 28.55 -10.19 -4.51
N PRO A 387 28.85 -11.31 -5.21
CA PRO A 387 29.40 -11.26 -6.57
C PRO A 387 28.35 -10.95 -7.66
N TYR A 388 27.06 -11.03 -7.32
CA TYR A 388 25.96 -10.96 -8.29
C TYR A 388 25.28 -9.59 -8.38
N THR A 389 25.66 -8.63 -7.53
CA THR A 389 25.01 -7.32 -7.44
C THR A 389 26.00 -6.19 -7.73
N THR A 390 25.48 -5.09 -8.27
CA THR A 390 26.24 -3.84 -8.45
C THR A 390 25.97 -2.83 -7.34
N ALA A 391 25.13 -3.17 -6.35
CA ALA A 391 24.89 -2.31 -5.20
C ALA A 391 26.17 -2.11 -4.40
N THR A 392 26.33 -0.94 -3.78
CA THR A 392 27.50 -0.65 -2.96
C THR A 392 27.11 -0.08 -1.61
N ALA A 393 27.97 -0.29 -0.62
CA ALA A 393 27.87 0.28 0.71
C ALA A 393 29.25 0.74 1.12
N VAL A 394 29.47 2.05 1.25
CA VAL A 394 30.80 2.62 1.53
C VAL A 394 30.78 3.30 2.90
N MET A 395 31.67 2.88 3.81
CA MET A 395 31.81 3.54 5.10
C MET A 395 32.54 4.89 4.97
N CYS A 396 31.87 5.94 5.42
CA CYS A 396 32.36 7.32 5.49
C CYS A 396 33.14 7.58 6.79
N SER A 397 33.92 8.67 6.81
CA SER A 397 34.71 9.08 7.97
C SER A 397 33.90 9.51 9.21
N ASP A 398 32.65 9.91 9.01
CA ASP A 398 31.70 10.28 10.09
C ASP A 398 30.97 9.07 10.69
N GLY A 399 31.31 7.85 10.24
CA GLY A 399 30.69 6.60 10.66
C GLY A 399 29.36 6.28 9.98
N THR A 400 28.92 7.08 9.00
CA THR A 400 27.80 6.71 8.12
C THR A 400 28.24 5.68 7.08
N VAL A 401 27.29 4.91 6.56
CA VAL A 401 27.51 4.00 5.43
C VAL A 401 26.64 4.46 4.27
N TRP A 402 27.28 4.99 3.24
CA TRP A 402 26.61 5.49 2.05
C TRP A 402 26.26 4.34 1.11
N LEU A 403 24.99 4.21 0.76
CA LEU A 403 24.47 3.16 -0.10
C LEU A 403 24.21 3.69 -1.51
N GLU A 404 24.62 2.93 -2.51
CA GLU A 404 24.17 3.12 -3.90
C GLU A 404 23.43 1.86 -4.38
N PRO A 405 22.28 2.02 -5.04
CA PRO A 405 21.45 0.88 -5.44
C PRO A 405 21.97 0.20 -6.71
N GLU A 406 21.65 -1.09 -6.85
CA GLU A 406 21.49 -1.72 -8.15
C GLU A 406 20.07 -1.41 -8.68
N VAL A 407 19.97 -0.81 -9.87
CA VAL A 407 18.67 -0.54 -10.50
C VAL A 407 18.16 -1.80 -11.19
N LEU A 408 16.97 -2.26 -10.79
CA LEU A 408 16.33 -3.47 -11.36
C LEU A 408 15.38 -3.14 -12.51
N PHE A 409 14.67 -2.01 -12.43
CA PHE A 409 13.77 -1.53 -13.47
C PHE A 409 13.69 -0.01 -13.45
N SER A 410 13.76 0.61 -14.63
CA SER A 410 13.61 2.07 -14.79
C SER A 410 13.04 2.38 -16.17
N GLY A 411 11.85 2.99 -16.20
CA GLY A 411 11.18 3.41 -17.43
C GLY A 411 10.68 4.86 -17.29
N PRO A 412 10.91 5.75 -18.28
CA PRO A 412 10.51 7.16 -18.16
C PRO A 412 9.01 7.30 -17.85
N ARG A 413 8.68 7.77 -16.64
CA ARG A 413 7.31 7.85 -16.11
C ARG A 413 6.48 6.56 -16.22
N GLN A 414 7.15 5.42 -16.27
CA GLN A 414 6.56 4.08 -16.19
C GLN A 414 6.98 3.48 -14.85
N ALA A 415 6.06 3.40 -13.90
CA ALA A 415 6.33 2.77 -12.61
C ALA A 415 6.08 1.26 -12.68
N PHE A 416 6.92 0.48 -12.01
CA PHE A 416 6.55 -0.84 -11.50
C PHE A 416 6.15 -0.60 -10.04
N GLU A 417 4.86 -0.73 -9.74
CA GLU A 417 4.25 -0.39 -8.45
C GLU A 417 3.27 -1.46 -8.02
N PHE A 418 2.72 -1.35 -6.80
CA PHE A 418 1.87 -2.38 -6.19
C PHE A 418 2.51 -3.78 -6.31
N PRO A 419 3.75 -3.94 -5.80
CA PRO A 419 4.51 -5.16 -5.99
C PRO A 419 3.89 -6.32 -5.22
N GLN A 420 3.87 -7.48 -5.86
CA GLN A 420 3.45 -8.76 -5.30
C GLN A 420 4.51 -9.80 -5.61
N ILE A 421 4.63 -10.81 -4.74
CA ILE A 421 5.55 -11.95 -4.93
C ILE A 421 4.79 -13.24 -4.56
N ASN A 422 5.43 -14.40 -4.72
CA ASN A 422 4.99 -15.62 -4.06
C ASN A 422 5.25 -15.52 -2.53
N TYR A 423 4.46 -14.68 -1.86
CA TYR A 423 4.72 -14.21 -0.50
C TYR A 423 4.76 -15.35 0.51
N LYS A 424 3.81 -16.29 0.41
CA LYS A 424 3.68 -17.44 1.33
C LYS A 424 4.97 -18.27 1.41
N LYS A 425 5.71 -18.41 0.31
CA LYS A 425 6.91 -19.26 0.25
C LYS A 425 8.22 -18.44 0.26
N TYR A 426 8.21 -17.21 -0.26
CA TYR A 426 9.43 -16.42 -0.53
C TYR A 426 9.50 -15.07 0.19
N CYS A 427 8.51 -14.65 0.96
CA CYS A 427 8.66 -13.47 1.83
C CYS A 427 9.83 -13.68 2.80
N GLY A 428 10.71 -12.70 2.93
CA GLY A 428 11.86 -12.77 3.82
C GLY A 428 13.03 -13.61 3.29
N LYS A 429 12.91 -14.18 2.08
CA LYS A 429 13.83 -15.18 1.51
C LYS A 429 14.33 -14.78 0.12
N ASN A 430 15.47 -15.34 -0.28
CA ASN A 430 16.01 -15.16 -1.63
C ASN A 430 14.98 -15.65 -2.66
N TYR A 431 14.70 -14.81 -3.65
CA TYR A 431 13.60 -14.96 -4.61
C TYR A 431 14.04 -14.45 -5.98
N THR A 432 13.20 -14.65 -6.99
CA THR A 432 13.52 -14.40 -8.40
C THR A 432 12.48 -13.54 -9.09
N PHE A 433 11.21 -13.64 -8.71
CA PHE A 433 10.11 -13.00 -9.44
C PHE A 433 9.30 -12.05 -8.56
N ALA A 434 9.09 -10.84 -9.08
CA ALA A 434 8.09 -9.90 -8.59
C ALA A 434 7.07 -9.61 -9.70
N TYR A 435 5.83 -9.37 -9.30
CA TYR A 435 4.72 -8.96 -10.14
C TYR A 435 4.30 -7.56 -9.72
N GLY A 436 3.79 -6.74 -10.64
CA GLY A 436 3.42 -5.38 -10.30
C GLY A 436 2.46 -4.76 -11.29
N LEU A 437 1.78 -3.73 -10.85
CA LEU A 437 0.98 -2.83 -11.66
C LEU A 437 1.90 -1.80 -12.34
N GLY A 438 1.79 -1.71 -13.66
CA GLY A 438 2.47 -0.68 -14.42
C GLY A 438 1.68 0.63 -14.39
N LEU A 439 2.31 1.72 -13.96
CA LEU A 439 1.71 3.05 -13.96
C LEU A 439 2.36 3.93 -15.03
N ASN A 440 1.58 4.33 -16.02
CA ASN A 440 1.95 5.23 -17.09
C ASN A 440 1.49 6.65 -16.75
N HIS A 441 2.41 7.50 -16.29
CA HIS A 441 2.07 8.84 -15.76
C HIS A 441 0.97 8.79 -14.68
N PHE A 442 1.10 7.82 -13.75
CA PHE A 442 0.12 7.47 -12.69
C PHE A 442 -1.15 6.73 -13.15
N VAL A 443 -1.43 6.63 -14.45
CA VAL A 443 -2.55 5.84 -14.95
C VAL A 443 -2.16 4.36 -14.96
N PRO A 444 -2.91 3.47 -14.29
CA PRO A 444 -2.64 2.04 -14.33
C PRO A 444 -2.98 1.46 -15.71
N ASP A 445 -1.99 0.95 -16.45
CA ASP A 445 -2.21 0.59 -17.87
C ASP A 445 -1.70 -0.80 -18.27
N ARG A 446 -1.02 -1.52 -17.38
CA ARG A 446 -0.42 -2.83 -17.69
C ARG A 446 -0.12 -3.65 -16.44
N ILE A 447 0.07 -4.95 -16.62
CA ILE A 447 0.61 -5.85 -15.58
C ILE A 447 2.02 -6.25 -15.98
N CYS A 448 2.94 -6.20 -15.02
CA CYS A 448 4.35 -6.48 -15.21
C CYS A 448 4.79 -7.68 -14.37
N LYS A 449 5.70 -8.49 -14.92
CA LYS A 449 6.53 -9.44 -14.18
C LYS A 449 7.98 -9.02 -14.33
N LEU A 450 8.74 -9.08 -13.26
CA LEU A 450 10.16 -8.74 -13.20
C LEU A 450 10.94 -9.92 -12.63
N ASN A 451 11.95 -10.39 -13.38
CA ASN A 451 12.99 -11.23 -12.83
C ASN A 451 14.04 -10.34 -12.14
N VAL A 452 14.12 -10.37 -10.81
CA VAL A 452 14.97 -9.46 -10.03
C VAL A 452 16.46 -9.83 -10.07
N LYS A 453 16.82 -10.93 -10.73
CA LYS A 453 18.21 -11.37 -10.95
C LYS A 453 18.67 -10.96 -12.35
N SER A 454 17.92 -11.34 -13.39
CA SER A 454 18.27 -11.04 -14.79
C SER A 454 17.82 -9.66 -15.27
N LYS A 455 16.90 -8.99 -14.55
CA LYS A 455 16.19 -7.77 -14.94
C LYS A 455 15.28 -7.93 -16.16
N GLU A 456 15.03 -9.18 -16.58
CA GLU A 456 14.06 -9.49 -17.62
C GLU A 456 12.64 -9.14 -17.16
N THR A 457 11.82 -8.66 -18.09
CA THR A 457 10.44 -8.28 -17.82
C THR A 457 9.47 -8.86 -18.83
N TRP A 458 8.27 -9.20 -18.35
CA TRP A 458 7.13 -9.57 -19.16
C TRP A 458 6.01 -8.56 -18.91
N ILE A 459 5.21 -8.29 -19.93
CA ILE A 459 4.13 -7.32 -19.87
C ILE A 459 2.87 -7.95 -20.45
N TRP A 460 1.77 -7.89 -19.69
CA TRP A 460 0.42 -8.01 -20.23
C TRP A 460 -0.18 -6.61 -20.33
N GLN A 461 -0.77 -6.29 -21.49
CA GLN A 461 -1.40 -5.01 -21.73
C GLN A 461 -2.44 -5.13 -22.86
N GLU A 462 -3.59 -4.46 -22.69
CA GLU A 462 -4.58 -4.25 -23.74
C GLU A 462 -4.86 -2.76 -23.91
N PRO A 463 -5.20 -2.29 -25.13
CA PRO A 463 -5.67 -0.93 -25.34
C PRO A 463 -6.92 -0.63 -24.50
N ASP A 464 -6.94 0.56 -23.90
CA ASP A 464 -8.03 1.09 -23.09
C ASP A 464 -8.48 0.17 -21.93
N ALA A 465 -7.55 -0.65 -21.42
CA ALA A 465 -7.74 -1.50 -20.26
C ALA A 465 -6.88 -1.01 -19.08
N TYR A 466 -7.50 -0.85 -17.91
CA TYR A 466 -6.89 -0.30 -16.71
C TYR A 466 -6.91 -1.34 -15.59
N PRO A 467 -5.82 -2.11 -15.39
CA PRO A 467 -5.76 -3.18 -14.39
C PRO A 467 -5.56 -2.67 -12.96
N SER A 468 -5.85 -3.52 -11.99
CA SER A 468 -5.47 -3.36 -10.58
C SER A 468 -4.16 -4.10 -10.28
N GLU A 469 -3.69 -4.00 -9.03
CA GLU A 469 -2.61 -4.83 -8.50
C GLU A 469 -2.81 -6.33 -8.84
N PRO A 470 -1.77 -7.03 -9.34
CA PRO A 470 -1.83 -8.44 -9.72
C PRO A 470 -1.50 -9.35 -8.53
N LEU A 471 -2.51 -9.93 -7.88
CA LEU A 471 -2.33 -10.83 -6.74
C LEU A 471 -1.92 -12.23 -7.19
N PHE A 472 -0.82 -12.73 -6.65
CA PHE A 472 -0.29 -14.07 -6.96
C PHE A 472 -0.97 -15.16 -6.13
N VAL A 473 -1.38 -16.24 -6.80
CA VAL A 473 -1.89 -17.46 -6.18
C VAL A 473 -1.10 -18.66 -6.70
N GLN A 474 -0.40 -19.34 -5.79
CA GLN A 474 0.42 -20.50 -6.13
C GLN A 474 -0.43 -21.70 -6.52
N SER A 475 0.01 -22.46 -7.53
CA SER A 475 -0.59 -23.77 -7.80
C SER A 475 -0.29 -24.75 -6.65
N PRO A 476 -1.22 -25.65 -6.27
CA PRO A 476 -1.00 -26.58 -5.14
C PRO A 476 0.25 -27.46 -5.28
N ASP A 477 0.57 -27.86 -6.52
CA ASP A 477 1.69 -28.77 -6.83
C ASP A 477 2.94 -28.02 -7.34
N ALA A 478 3.02 -26.71 -7.10
CA ALA A 478 4.07 -25.85 -7.63
C ALA A 478 5.48 -26.25 -7.15
N LYS A 479 6.36 -26.49 -8.12
CA LYS A 479 7.80 -26.76 -7.95
C LYS A 479 8.60 -25.47 -8.09
N ASP A 480 8.26 -24.65 -9.08
CA ASP A 480 8.93 -23.40 -9.36
C ASP A 480 8.25 -22.20 -8.66
N GLU A 481 9.00 -21.10 -8.53
CA GLU A 481 8.58 -19.90 -7.79
C GLU A 481 7.33 -19.23 -8.40
N ASP A 482 7.25 -19.26 -9.73
CA ASP A 482 6.23 -18.61 -10.56
C ASP A 482 5.18 -19.57 -11.12
N GLU A 483 5.11 -20.80 -10.62
CA GLU A 483 4.04 -21.76 -10.95
C GLU A 483 2.75 -21.41 -10.19
N GLY A 484 1.88 -20.67 -10.85
CA GLY A 484 0.62 -20.18 -10.30
C GLY A 484 -0.11 -19.28 -11.27
N VAL A 485 -1.03 -18.47 -10.73
CA VAL A 485 -1.77 -17.46 -11.49
C VAL A 485 -1.65 -16.08 -10.86
N LEU A 486 -1.88 -15.06 -11.67
CA LEU A 486 -2.13 -13.69 -11.20
C LEU A 486 -3.60 -13.35 -11.40
N MET A 487 -4.19 -12.69 -10.40
CA MET A 487 -5.55 -12.19 -10.43
C MET A 487 -5.56 -10.66 -10.36
N SER A 488 -6.20 -10.00 -11.32
CA SER A 488 -6.30 -8.54 -11.37
C SER A 488 -7.69 -8.11 -11.86
N ILE A 489 -8.26 -7.07 -11.26
CA ILE A 489 -9.50 -6.46 -11.74
C ILE A 489 -9.13 -5.48 -12.85
N VAL A 490 -9.74 -5.63 -14.02
CA VAL A 490 -9.49 -4.78 -15.19
C VAL A 490 -10.74 -4.04 -15.57
N VAL A 491 -10.59 -2.73 -15.79
CA VAL A 491 -11.68 -1.86 -16.26
C VAL A 491 -11.40 -1.48 -17.70
N LYS A 492 -12.35 -1.75 -18.59
CA LYS A 492 -12.25 -1.52 -20.03
C LYS A 492 -13.51 -0.82 -20.55
N PRO A 493 -13.61 0.51 -20.34
CA PRO A 493 -14.83 1.24 -20.67
C PRO A 493 -14.99 1.44 -22.17
N GLY A 494 -16.23 1.42 -22.66
CA GLY A 494 -16.59 1.95 -23.98
C GLY A 494 -16.53 0.99 -25.18
N VAL A 495 -16.18 -0.29 -25.00
CA VAL A 495 -16.09 -1.27 -26.12
C VAL A 495 -17.13 -2.39 -26.03
N THR A 496 -17.62 -2.71 -24.84
CA THR A 496 -18.47 -3.88 -24.59
C THR A 496 -19.63 -3.52 -23.66
N GLN A 497 -20.64 -4.40 -23.59
CA GLN A 497 -21.70 -4.34 -22.56
C GLN A 497 -21.17 -4.64 -21.14
N ARG A 498 -19.90 -5.09 -21.01
CA ARG A 498 -19.29 -5.54 -19.76
C ARG A 498 -18.03 -4.74 -19.47
N PRO A 499 -18.15 -3.64 -18.71
CA PRO A 499 -17.10 -2.64 -18.65
C PRO A 499 -15.95 -3.00 -17.68
N ALA A 500 -16.06 -4.12 -16.95
CA ALA A 500 -15.00 -4.61 -16.09
C ALA A 500 -14.96 -6.15 -16.06
N PHE A 501 -13.81 -6.71 -15.72
CA PHE A 501 -13.63 -8.15 -15.60
C PHE A 501 -12.51 -8.49 -14.60
N LEU A 502 -12.62 -9.66 -13.97
CA LEU A 502 -11.49 -10.29 -13.32
C LEU A 502 -10.63 -10.99 -14.38
N LEU A 503 -9.38 -10.61 -14.50
CA LEU A 503 -8.37 -11.23 -15.36
C LEU A 503 -7.58 -12.28 -14.58
N ILE A 504 -7.37 -13.44 -15.20
CA ILE A 504 -6.51 -14.52 -14.68
C ILE A 504 -5.39 -14.77 -15.68
N LEU A 505 -4.15 -14.50 -15.26
CA LEU A 505 -2.95 -14.70 -16.06
C LEU A 505 -2.13 -15.88 -15.52
N SER A 506 -1.42 -16.58 -16.40
CA SER A 506 -0.31 -17.44 -16.04
C SER A 506 0.79 -16.59 -15.40
N ALA A 507 1.22 -16.93 -14.19
CA ALA A 507 2.29 -16.21 -13.50
C ALA A 507 3.68 -16.48 -14.13
N THR A 508 3.81 -17.51 -14.97
CA THR A 508 5.06 -17.87 -15.66
C THR A 508 5.39 -16.93 -16.81
N ASP A 509 4.41 -16.59 -17.64
CA ASP A 509 4.62 -15.88 -18.91
C ASP A 509 3.64 -14.73 -19.17
N LEU A 510 2.73 -14.44 -18.23
CA LEU A 510 1.65 -13.46 -18.34
C LEU A 510 0.66 -13.72 -19.47
N THR A 511 0.60 -14.96 -19.98
CA THR A 511 -0.45 -15.35 -20.92
C THR A 511 -1.80 -15.39 -20.22
N GLU A 512 -2.84 -14.93 -20.92
CA GLU A 512 -4.20 -14.97 -20.37
C GLU A 512 -4.76 -16.39 -20.36
N ILE A 513 -5.25 -16.80 -19.19
CA ILE A 513 -5.88 -18.11 -18.98
C ILE A 513 -7.40 -18.01 -19.09
N ALA A 514 -7.97 -16.99 -18.43
CA ALA A 514 -9.39 -16.75 -18.38
C ALA A 514 -9.70 -15.31 -17.97
N ARG A 515 -10.92 -14.87 -18.23
CA ARG A 515 -11.51 -13.66 -17.66
C ARG A 515 -12.95 -13.90 -17.23
N ALA A 516 -13.38 -13.23 -16.18
CA ALA A 516 -14.75 -13.26 -15.66
C ALA A 516 -15.35 -11.85 -15.73
N GLU A 517 -16.19 -11.61 -16.74
CA GLU A 517 -16.71 -10.30 -17.10
C GLU A 517 -18.00 -9.95 -16.37
N VAL A 518 -18.14 -8.70 -15.93
CA VAL A 518 -19.33 -8.18 -15.24
C VAL A 518 -19.92 -6.98 -15.99
N ASP A 519 -21.22 -6.78 -15.86
CA ASP A 519 -21.99 -5.70 -16.50
C ASP A 519 -22.00 -4.37 -15.71
N VAL A 520 -21.26 -4.31 -14.60
CA VAL A 520 -21.11 -3.13 -13.76
C VAL A 520 -19.70 -2.56 -13.84
N MET A 521 -19.60 -1.22 -13.79
CA MET A 521 -18.32 -0.54 -13.61
C MET A 521 -17.71 -0.88 -12.24
N ILE A 522 -16.39 -1.01 -12.17
CA ILE A 522 -15.66 -1.15 -10.90
C ILE A 522 -14.70 0.04 -10.77
N PRO A 523 -14.74 0.81 -9.65
CA PRO A 523 -13.76 1.86 -9.41
C PRO A 523 -12.38 1.28 -9.09
N VAL A 524 -11.39 2.16 -8.96
CA VAL A 524 -10.02 1.79 -8.59
C VAL A 524 -10.00 1.03 -7.26
N THR A 525 -9.21 -0.04 -7.21
CA THR A 525 -8.91 -0.77 -5.98
C THR A 525 -7.41 -0.71 -5.72
N LEU A 526 -7.03 -0.58 -4.45
CA LEU A 526 -5.64 -0.39 -4.04
C LEU A 526 -4.98 -1.74 -3.74
N HIS A 527 -5.35 -2.38 -2.63
CA HIS A 527 -4.81 -3.67 -2.22
C HIS A 527 -5.90 -4.69 -1.90
N GLY A 528 -5.48 -5.91 -1.64
CA GLY A 528 -6.35 -6.98 -1.24
C GLY A 528 -5.62 -8.28 -0.97
N MET A 529 -6.38 -9.36 -0.92
CA MET A 529 -5.85 -10.70 -0.70
C MET A 529 -6.69 -11.76 -1.42
N TYR A 530 -6.09 -12.93 -1.58
CA TYR A 530 -6.81 -14.14 -1.96
C TYR A 530 -7.05 -15.01 -0.71
N LYS A 531 -8.32 -15.36 -0.47
CA LYS A 531 -8.76 -16.30 0.56
C LYS A 531 -9.07 -17.64 -0.11
N PRO A 532 -8.21 -18.68 0.06
CA PRO A 532 -8.45 -20.02 -0.49
C PRO A 532 -9.73 -20.68 0.03
#